data_AF-A0A9X4HL32-F1
#
_entry.id   AF-A0A9X4HL32-F1
#
_cell.length_a   1.000
_cell.length_b   1.000
_cell.length_c   1.000
_cell.angle_alpha   90.00
_cell.angle_beta   90.00
_cell.angle_gamma   90.00
#
_symmetry.space_group_name_H-M   'P 1'
#
loop_
_entity.id
_entity.type
_entity.pdbx_description
1 polymer ?
#
loop_
_entity_poly.entity_id
_entity_poly.type
_entity_poly.pdbx_seq_one_letter_code
_entity_poly.pdbx_strand_id
1 'polypeptide(L)'
;MMGQKGEPPEADQVYVLGLDENGNPRGARFTVLRDSIVSAAIDMNCRVLIRQPPEVCALARKLPLGYVLGTGKIVKLLIPRLGYDLYRLILKASRIAVLQEKTSIVAAISTTSH
;
A
#
# COMPACT_ATOMS: atom_id res chain seq x y z
N MET A 1 -10.30 -2.14 -32.25
CA MET A 1 -10.45 -1.32 -31.02
C MET A 1 -9.54 -1.90 -29.95
N MET A 2 -8.36 -1.31 -29.72
CA MET A 2 -7.51 -1.70 -28.61
C MET A 2 -8.06 -1.02 -27.35
N GLY A 3 -8.55 -1.83 -26.42
CA GLY A 3 -9.09 -1.35 -25.15
C GLY A 3 -7.99 -0.66 -24.36
N GLN A 4 -8.14 0.66 -24.17
CA GLN A 4 -7.37 1.41 -23.19
C GLN A 4 -7.73 0.83 -21.82
N LYS A 5 -6.92 -0.12 -21.33
CA LYS A 5 -6.96 -0.52 -19.93
C LYS A 5 -6.29 0.60 -19.15
N GLY A 6 -7.01 1.71 -19.01
CA GLY A 6 -6.61 2.84 -18.19
C GLY A 6 -6.24 2.32 -16.82
N GLU A 7 -5.18 2.89 -16.24
CA GLU A 7 -4.84 2.60 -14.85
C GLU A 7 -6.10 2.74 -14.00
N PRO A 8 -6.38 1.78 -13.09
CA PRO A 8 -7.52 1.91 -12.20
C PRO A 8 -7.43 3.25 -11.48
N PRO A 9 -8.57 3.88 -11.15
CA PRO A 9 -8.60 5.07 -10.31
C PRO A 9 -7.62 4.88 -9.15
N GLU A 10 -6.82 5.90 -8.84
CA GLU A 10 -5.78 5.80 -7.81
C GLU A 10 -6.37 5.35 -6.45
N ALA A 11 -7.68 5.60 -6.25
CA ALA A 11 -8.49 5.15 -5.12
C ALA A 11 -8.65 3.62 -4.98
N ASP A 12 -8.52 2.85 -6.06
CA ASP A 12 -8.69 1.39 -6.08
C ASP A 12 -7.36 0.63 -5.98
N GLN A 13 -6.24 1.36 -5.90
CA GLN A 13 -4.91 0.77 -5.80
C GLN A 13 -4.56 0.40 -4.36
N VAL A 14 -4.01 -0.80 -4.18
CA VAL A 14 -3.55 -1.31 -2.89
C VAL A 14 -2.06 -1.55 -2.98
N TYR A 15 -1.32 -1.02 -2.02
CA TYR A 15 0.11 -1.28 -1.92
C TYR A 15 0.37 -2.14 -0.69
N VAL A 16 1.13 -3.21 -0.87
CA VAL A 16 1.51 -4.13 0.21
C VAL A 16 3.02 -4.06 0.39
N LEU A 17 3.48 -3.86 1.62
CA LEU A 17 4.89 -3.71 1.96
C LEU A 17 5.20 -4.43 3.27
N GLY A 18 6.29 -5.18 3.32
CA GLY A 18 6.72 -5.85 4.54
C GLY A 18 8.15 -6.35 4.45
N LEU A 19 8.54 -7.13 5.44
CA LEU A 19 9.78 -7.89 5.45
C LEU A 19 9.46 -9.37 5.32
N ASP A 20 10.33 -10.12 4.63
CA ASP A 20 10.31 -11.57 4.66
C ASP A 20 10.90 -12.13 5.95
N GLU A 21 10.87 -13.46 6.11
CA GLU A 21 11.37 -14.17 7.29
C GLU A 21 12.86 -13.93 7.54
N ASN A 22 13.61 -13.56 6.49
CA ASN A 22 15.03 -13.23 6.56
C ASN A 22 15.28 -11.72 6.74
N GLY A 23 14.22 -10.92 6.92
CA GLY A 23 14.32 -9.46 7.05
C GLY A 23 14.50 -8.72 5.72
N ASN A 24 14.36 -9.39 4.57
CA ASN A 24 14.45 -8.72 3.28
C ASN A 24 13.14 -8.01 2.95
N PRO A 25 13.18 -6.77 2.45
CA PRO A 25 11.99 -6.07 2.01
C PRO A 25 11.29 -6.81 0.88
N ARG A 26 9.97 -6.84 0.99
CA ARG A 26 9.06 -7.30 -0.05
C ARG A 26 7.97 -6.27 -0.24
N GLY A 27 7.56 -6.06 -1.48
CA GLY A 27 6.49 -5.13 -1.76
C GLY A 27 5.87 -5.32 -3.13
N ALA A 28 4.58 -5.04 -3.21
CA ALA A 28 3.81 -5.17 -4.43
C ALA A 28 2.68 -4.14 -4.47
N ARG A 29 2.29 -3.73 -5.69
CA ARG A 29 1.07 -2.99 -5.95
C ARG A 29 0.02 -3.88 -6.60
N PHE A 30 -1.23 -3.68 -6.22
CA PHE A 30 -2.39 -4.36 -6.77
C PHE A 30 -3.34 -3.32 -7.33
N THR A 31 -3.87 -3.60 -8.52
CA THR A 31 -4.76 -2.71 -9.27
C THR A 31 -6.21 -2.75 -8.79
N VAL A 32 -6.52 -3.62 -7.83
CA VAL A 32 -7.87 -3.83 -7.30
C VAL A 32 -7.76 -4.07 -5.80
N LEU A 33 -8.58 -3.37 -5.03
CA LEU A 33 -8.80 -3.67 -3.63
C LEU A 33 -9.71 -4.90 -3.48
N ARG A 34 -9.20 -5.94 -2.82
CA ARG A 34 -9.95 -7.14 -2.45
C ARG A 34 -9.61 -7.54 -1.03
N ASP A 35 -10.61 -7.96 -0.27
CA ASP A 35 -10.41 -8.42 1.11
C ASP A 35 -9.40 -9.58 1.18
N SER A 36 -9.41 -10.47 0.19
CA SER A 36 -8.45 -11.57 0.10
C SER A 36 -6.99 -11.10 0.01
N ILE A 37 -6.74 -9.93 -0.61
CA ILE A 37 -5.39 -9.34 -0.67
C ILE A 37 -5.03 -8.79 0.71
N VAL A 38 -5.96 -8.12 1.38
CA VAL A 38 -5.74 -7.58 2.71
C VAL A 38 -5.46 -8.69 3.72
N SER A 39 -6.31 -9.73 3.75
CA SER A 39 -6.14 -10.90 4.62
C SER A 39 -4.81 -11.61 4.39
N ALA A 40 -4.48 -11.94 3.14
CA ALA A 40 -3.22 -12.63 2.83
C ALA A 40 -1.99 -11.75 3.12
N ALA A 41 -2.08 -10.43 2.96
CA ALA A 41 -1.00 -9.52 3.36
C ALA A 41 -0.78 -9.53 4.88
N ILE A 42 -1.86 -9.56 5.67
CA ILE A 42 -1.79 -9.68 7.13
C ILE A 42 -1.15 -11.01 7.54
N ASP A 43 -1.55 -12.12 6.92
CA ASP A 43 -0.96 -13.45 7.18
C ASP A 43 0.55 -13.48 6.89
N MET A 44 0.99 -12.70 5.91
CA MET A 44 2.40 -12.51 5.57
C MET A 44 3.12 -11.44 6.42
N ASN A 45 2.50 -10.92 7.47
CA ASN A 45 3.04 -9.82 8.29
C ASN A 45 3.46 -8.60 7.44
N CYS A 46 2.72 -8.32 6.37
CA CYS A 46 2.90 -7.15 5.53
C CYS A 46 1.90 -6.06 5.93
N ARG A 47 2.33 -4.81 5.80
CA ARG A 47 1.46 -3.63 5.91
C ARG A 47 0.72 -3.41 4.60
N VAL A 48 -0.54 -3.06 4.72
CA VAL A 48 -1.41 -2.70 3.60
C VAL A 48 -1.61 -1.19 3.63
N LEU A 49 -1.26 -0.52 2.54
CA LEU A 49 -1.45 0.91 2.34
C LEU A 49 -2.56 1.11 1.33
N ILE A 50 -3.68 1.66 1.80
CA ILE A 50 -4.88 1.97 1.01
C ILE A 50 -5.10 3.47 1.09
N ARG A 51 -5.55 4.08 -0.01
CA ARG A 51 -5.95 5.50 -0.10
C ARG A 51 -4.94 6.45 0.56
N GLN A 52 -3.65 6.23 0.29
CA GLN A 52 -2.60 7.10 0.82
C GLN A 52 -2.58 8.44 0.07
N PRO A 53 -1.97 9.48 0.67
CA PRO A 53 -1.75 10.75 -0.03
C PRO A 53 -0.94 10.58 -1.33
N PRO A 54 -1.10 11.50 -2.30
CA PRO A 54 -0.46 11.41 -3.62
C PRO A 54 1.06 11.20 -3.58
N GLU A 55 1.75 11.75 -2.58
CA GLU A 55 3.19 11.64 -2.41
C GLU A 55 3.62 10.19 -2.09
N VAL A 56 2.82 9.51 -1.27
CA VAL A 56 3.03 8.10 -0.93
C VAL A 56 2.68 7.22 -2.12
N CYS A 57 1.57 7.51 -2.81
CA CYS A 57 1.17 6.80 -4.03
C CYS A 57 2.22 6.92 -5.14
N ALA A 58 2.81 8.10 -5.35
CA ALA A 58 3.87 8.32 -6.32
C ALA A 58 5.11 7.43 -6.09
N LEU A 59 5.47 7.20 -4.83
CA LEU A 59 6.55 6.27 -4.47
C LEU A 59 6.10 4.82 -4.61
N ALA A 60 4.90 4.48 -4.13
CA ALA A 60 4.38 3.12 -4.12
C ALA A 60 4.02 2.60 -5.52
N ARG A 61 3.75 3.47 -6.50
CA ARG A 61 3.60 3.10 -7.93
C ARG A 61 4.84 2.44 -8.52
N LYS A 62 6.03 2.68 -7.95
CA LYS A 62 7.28 2.02 -8.34
C LYS A 62 7.36 0.56 -7.89
N LEU A 63 6.43 0.11 -7.03
CA LEU A 63 6.36 -1.29 -6.65
C LEU A 63 6.00 -2.16 -7.85
N PRO A 64 6.56 -3.38 -7.92
CA PRO A 64 6.17 -4.34 -8.94
C PRO A 64 4.70 -4.74 -8.75
N LEU A 65 4.05 -5.15 -9.83
CA LEU A 65 2.71 -5.73 -9.74
C LEU A 65 2.75 -7.04 -8.95
N GLY A 66 1.88 -7.13 -7.94
CA GLY A 66 1.68 -8.35 -7.17
C GLY A 66 0.76 -9.32 -7.89
N TYR A 67 0.95 -10.61 -7.63
CA TYR A 67 0.06 -11.64 -8.15
C TYR A 67 -0.74 -12.28 -7.03
N VAL A 68 -2.02 -12.50 -7.31
CA VAL A 68 -2.92 -13.23 -6.44
C VAL A 68 -3.03 -14.64 -7.00
N LEU A 69 -2.56 -15.63 -6.24
CA LEU A 69 -2.63 -17.04 -6.60
C LEU A 69 -3.75 -17.71 -5.80
N GLY A 70 -4.62 -18.44 -6.50
CA GLY A 70 -5.75 -19.15 -5.91
C GLY A 70 -7.09 -18.42 -6.09
N THR A 71 -8.17 -19.16 -5.87
CA THR A 71 -9.56 -18.67 -5.90
C THR A 71 -10.35 -19.26 -4.72
N GLY A 72 -11.23 -18.47 -4.11
CA GLY A 72 -12.03 -18.91 -2.94
C GLY A 72 -11.30 -18.73 -1.60
N LYS A 73 -11.32 -19.76 -0.74
CA LYS A 73 -10.85 -19.68 0.67
C LYS A 73 -9.32 -19.62 0.85
N ILE A 74 -8.55 -20.03 -0.16
CA ILE A 74 -7.08 -20.06 -0.08
C ILE A 74 -6.55 -19.10 -1.14
N VAL A 75 -6.07 -17.95 -0.68
CA VAL A 75 -5.43 -16.94 -1.51
C VAL A 75 -4.02 -16.72 -1.01
N LYS A 76 -3.05 -16.87 -1.91
CA LYS A 76 -1.64 -16.56 -1.65
C LYS A 76 -1.23 -15.34 -2.46
N LEU A 77 -0.49 -14.43 -1.84
CA LEU A 77 0.12 -13.31 -2.56
C LEU A 77 1.55 -13.67 -2.94
N LEU A 78 1.86 -13.47 -4.21
CA LEU A 78 3.25 -13.41 -4.66
C LEU A 78 3.70 -11.96 -4.58
N ILE A 79 4.52 -11.68 -3.57
CA ILE A 79 5.08 -10.35 -3.30
C ILE A 79 6.59 -10.41 -3.60
N PRO A 80 7.06 -9.77 -4.67
CA PRO A 80 8.48 -9.78 -5.02
C PRO A 80 9.36 -9.10 -3.97
N ARG A 81 10.64 -9.46 -3.96
CA ARG A 81 11.66 -8.73 -3.20
C ARG A 81 11.80 -7.31 -3.73
N LEU A 82 12.02 -6.38 -2.82
CA LEU A 82 12.14 -4.97 -3.08
C LEU A 82 13.52 -4.48 -2.63
N GLY A 83 14.05 -3.48 -3.33
CA GLY A 83 15.21 -2.74 -2.86
C GLY A 83 14.94 -2.06 -1.51
N TYR A 84 15.93 -2.08 -0.64
CA TYR A 84 15.82 -1.55 0.72
C TYR A 84 15.55 -0.04 0.76
N ASP A 85 16.09 0.70 -0.20
CA ASP A 85 15.89 2.15 -0.31
C ASP A 85 14.45 2.51 -0.62
N LEU A 86 13.84 1.84 -1.61
CA LEU A 86 12.45 2.08 -1.97
C LEU A 86 11.49 1.71 -0.83
N TYR A 87 11.76 0.60 -0.14
CA TYR A 87 11.02 0.22 1.06
C TYR A 87 11.07 1.32 2.14
N ARG A 88 12.27 1.82 2.45
CA ARG A 88 12.46 2.88 3.46
C ARG A 88 11.79 4.19 3.06
N LEU A 89 11.89 4.59 1.79
CA LEU A 89 11.27 5.81 1.28
C LEU A 89 9.74 5.76 1.43
N ILE A 90 9.11 4.66 1.04
CA ILE A 90 7.65 4.53 1.15
C ILE A 90 7.22 4.52 2.62
N LEU A 91 7.93 3.80 3.49
CA LEU A 91 7.63 3.81 4.94
C LEU A 91 7.79 5.19 5.56
N LYS A 92 8.83 5.93 5.20
CA LYS A 92 9.06 7.28 5.71
C LYS A 92 7.95 8.23 5.24
N ALA A 93 7.60 8.20 3.96
CA ALA A 93 6.53 9.02 3.39
C ALA A 93 5.18 8.71 4.06
N SER A 94 4.83 7.42 4.21
CA SER A 94 3.59 7.01 4.88
C SER A 94 3.54 7.46 6.34
N ARG A 95 4.66 7.41 7.08
CA ARG A 95 4.73 7.93 8.46
C ARG A 95 4.52 9.44 8.52
N ILE A 96 5.14 10.19 7.61
CA ILE A 96 5.00 11.65 7.55
C ILE A 96 3.55 12.02 7.25
N ALA A 97 2.92 11.35 6.28
CA ALA A 97 1.51 11.53 5.94
C ALA A 97 0.60 11.35 7.16
N VAL A 98 0.78 10.26 7.91
CA VAL A 98 -0.01 10.01 9.14
C VAL A 98 0.21 11.11 10.19
N LEU A 99 1.43 11.63 10.34
CA LEU A 99 1.72 12.71 11.28
C LEU A 99 1.07 14.03 10.85
N GLN A 100 1.08 14.34 9.56
CA GLN A 100 0.43 15.54 9.01
C GLN A 100 -1.07 15.48 9.22
N GLU A 101 -1.71 14.36 8.90
CA GLU A 101 -3.15 14.17 9.10
C GLU A 101 -3.54 14.33 10.57
N LYS A 102 -2.79 13.71 11.50
CA LYS A 102 -3.00 13.89 12.94
C LYS A 102 -2.87 15.35 13.37
N THR A 103 -1.86 16.05 12.84
CA THR A 103 -1.64 17.48 13.16
C THR A 103 -2.80 18.33 12.65
N SER A 104 -3.28 18.07 11.44
CA SER A 104 -4.45 18.77 10.86
C SER A 104 -5.72 18.53 11.66
N ILE A 105 -5.97 17.30 12.11
CA ILE A 105 -7.14 16.96 12.95
C ILE A 105 -7.06 17.72 14.29
N VAL A 106 -5.90 17.71 14.96
CA VAL A 106 -5.70 18.41 16.23
C VAL A 106 -5.89 19.93 16.07
N ALA A 107 -5.37 20.51 14.98
CA ALA A 107 -5.56 21.92 14.68
C ALA A 107 -7.05 22.25 14.45
N ALA A 108 -7.77 21.41 13.70
CA ALA A 108 -9.21 21.61 13.43
C ALA A 108 -10.09 21.54 14.69
N ILE A 109 -9.77 20.63 15.61
CA ILE A 109 -10.46 20.52 16.91
C ILE A 109 -10.17 21.74 17.79
N SER A 110 -8.93 22.24 17.76
CA SER A 110 -8.54 23.45 18.51
C SER A 110 -9.26 24.69 17.99
N THR A 111 -9.46 24.81 16.67
CA THR A 111 -10.18 25.95 16.06
C THR A 111 -11.69 25.93 16.25
N THR A 112 -12.28 24.77 16.56
CA THR A 112 -13.74 24.62 16.77
C THR A 112 -14.16 24.74 18.24
N SER A 113 -13.20 24.94 19.15
CA SER A 113 -13.42 25.11 20.60
C SER A 113 -13.40 26.58 21.05
N HIS A 114 -13.50 27.53 20.12
CA HIS A 114 -13.64 28.97 20.35
C HIS A 114 -14.93 29.48 19.72
#